data_AF-A0A512UGE0-F1
#
_entry.id   AF-A0A512UGE0-F1
#
_cell.length_a   1.000
_cell.length_b   1.000
_cell.length_c   1.000
_cell.angle_alpha   90.00
_cell.angle_beta   90.00
_cell.angle_gamma   90.00
#
_symmetry.space_group_name_H-M   'P 1'
#
loop_
_entity.id
_entity.type
_entity.pdbx_description
1 polymer ?
#
loop_
_entity_poly.entity_id
_entity_poly.type
_entity_poly.pdbx_seq_one_letter_code
_entity_poly.pdbx_strand_id
1 'polypeptide(L)'
;MKTNPIILFATLAFSLVSAAPSTNISKRFYDEERGTDLENQIQTLVVGLKALVNETAFNVLVFDAQEESFAEEFSMLNTFFSLVGPFPKPAHQKYEFASDVFYSMKVARDFWVNTHTTGSNADQLLYSIYELSLSVLILVNDQGVPNPDIPRYADIVGGFKARLKLMRNEVAYLTHVPMSQMLMLRSVLIQANTSIQFLTSKLRT
;
A
#
# COMPACT_ATOMS: atom_id res chain seq x y z
N MET A 1 -17.60 -21.47 8.82
CA MET A 1 -16.15 -21.25 8.59
C MET A 1 -16.00 -19.91 7.89
N LYS A 2 -15.44 -18.91 8.58
CA LYS A 2 -15.15 -17.59 7.99
C LYS A 2 -13.81 -17.68 7.26
N THR A 3 -13.77 -17.32 5.99
CA THR A 3 -12.57 -17.27 5.16
C THR A 3 -11.61 -16.19 5.68
N ASN A 4 -10.34 -16.54 5.88
CA ASN A 4 -9.27 -15.62 6.27
C ASN A 4 -8.93 -14.68 5.10
N PRO A 5 -8.99 -13.34 5.26
CA PRO A 5 -8.70 -12.39 4.18
C PRO A 5 -7.19 -12.15 3.93
N ILE A 6 -6.29 -13.00 4.43
CA ILE A 6 -4.83 -12.73 4.47
C ILE A 6 -4.10 -13.00 3.13
N ILE A 7 -4.83 -13.25 2.03
CA ILE A 7 -4.23 -13.42 0.70
C ILE A 7 -4.76 -12.32 -0.22
N LEU A 8 -4.21 -11.12 -0.09
CA LEU A 8 -4.56 -10.00 -0.97
C LEU A 8 -3.34 -9.13 -1.27
N PHE A 9 -2.19 -9.75 -1.59
CA PHE A 9 -1.07 -9.02 -2.21
C PHE A 9 -0.29 -9.81 -3.27
N ALA A 10 -0.85 -10.88 -3.82
CA ALA A 10 -0.23 -11.60 -4.92
C ALA A 10 -1.25 -12.26 -5.86
N THR A 11 -2.05 -11.45 -6.56
CA THR A 11 -2.69 -11.89 -7.81
C THR A 11 -2.83 -10.72 -8.78
N LEU A 12 -1.72 -10.31 -9.41
CA LEU A 12 -1.78 -9.68 -10.73
C LEU A 12 -2.21 -10.77 -11.74
N ALA A 13 -3.50 -11.06 -11.76
CA ALA A 13 -4.10 -11.92 -12.77
C ALA A 13 -4.26 -11.11 -14.06
N PHE A 14 -3.47 -11.49 -15.07
CA PHE A 14 -3.70 -11.17 -16.47
C PHE A 14 -5.16 -11.44 -16.83
N SER A 15 -5.96 -10.38 -17.00
CA SER A 15 -7.26 -10.46 -17.64
C SER A 15 -7.07 -10.11 -19.11
N LEU A 16 -7.25 -11.11 -19.97
CA LEU A 16 -7.34 -10.97 -21.42
C LEU A 16 -8.41 -9.92 -21.75
N VAL A 17 -7.98 -8.76 -22.24
CA VAL A 17 -8.88 -7.74 -22.79
C VAL A 17 -9.49 -8.30 -24.07
N SER A 18 -10.76 -8.69 -23.99
CA SER A 18 -11.62 -8.84 -25.16
C SER A 18 -11.73 -7.48 -25.84
N ALA A 19 -11.30 -7.41 -27.10
CA ALA A 19 -11.39 -6.20 -27.91
C ALA A 19 -12.87 -5.87 -28.20
N ALA A 20 -13.48 -5.06 -27.34
CA ALA A 20 -14.76 -4.43 -27.64
C ALA A 20 -14.56 -3.33 -28.68
N PRO A 21 -15.45 -3.20 -29.69
CA PRO A 21 -15.33 -2.19 -30.72
C PRO A 21 -15.41 -0.78 -30.13
N SER A 22 -14.42 0.05 -30.45
CA SER A 22 -14.28 1.41 -29.93
C SER A 22 -15.44 2.31 -30.39
N THR A 23 -16.37 2.58 -29.49
CA THR A 23 -17.35 3.64 -29.67
C THR A 23 -16.67 5.00 -29.45
N ASN A 24 -16.43 5.69 -30.57
CA ASN A 24 -15.75 6.99 -30.68
C ASN A 24 -16.56 8.18 -30.11
N ILE A 25 -17.42 7.95 -29.12
CA ILE A 25 -18.39 8.93 -28.59
C ILE A 25 -17.94 9.51 -27.25
N SER A 26 -16.99 8.88 -26.56
CA SER A 26 -16.71 9.20 -25.15
C SER A 26 -15.79 10.40 -24.90
N LYS A 27 -15.21 10.98 -25.95
CA LYS A 27 -14.22 12.06 -25.81
C LYS A 27 -14.81 13.46 -25.50
N ARG A 28 -16.14 13.62 -25.47
CA ARG A 28 -16.80 14.94 -25.33
C ARG A 28 -17.32 15.29 -23.93
N PHE A 29 -17.21 14.40 -22.95
CA PHE A 29 -17.72 14.65 -21.59
C PHE A 29 -16.63 14.82 -20.52
N TYR A 30 -15.36 14.70 -20.89
CA TYR A 30 -14.26 15.20 -20.07
C TYR A 30 -14.05 16.67 -20.38
N ASP A 31 -14.64 17.54 -19.55
CA ASP A 31 -14.06 18.87 -19.39
C ASP A 31 -12.65 18.67 -18.83
N GLU A 32 -11.65 19.09 -19.60
CA GLU A 32 -10.22 18.97 -19.27
C GLU A 32 -9.92 19.58 -17.88
N GLU A 33 -10.69 20.61 -17.50
CA GLU A 33 -10.67 21.25 -16.18
C GLU A 33 -11.12 20.30 -15.05
N ARG A 34 -12.20 19.52 -15.25
CA ARG A 34 -12.68 18.53 -14.28
C ARG A 34 -11.75 17.33 -14.15
N GLY A 35 -11.12 16.92 -15.24
CA GLY A 35 -10.11 15.86 -15.23
C GLY A 35 -8.88 16.25 -14.40
N THR A 36 -8.42 17.50 -14.56
CA THR A 36 -7.29 18.05 -13.82
C THR A 36 -7.58 18.16 -12.32
N ASP A 37 -8.79 18.61 -11.95
CA ASP A 37 -9.18 18.73 -10.54
C ASP A 37 -9.22 17.36 -9.83
N LEU A 38 -9.74 16.33 -10.50
CA LEU A 38 -9.75 14.98 -9.95
C LEU A 38 -8.33 14.40 -9.77
N GLU A 39 -7.45 14.58 -10.76
CA GLU A 39 -6.07 14.12 -10.64
C GLU A 39 -5.35 14.81 -9.47
N ASN A 40 -5.63 16.09 -9.22
CA ASN A 40 -5.10 16.82 -8.07
C ASN A 40 -5.66 16.31 -6.73
N GLN A 41 -6.94 15.94 -6.68
CA GLN A 41 -7.54 15.34 -5.48
C GLN A 41 -6.91 13.98 -5.17
N ILE A 42 -6.76 13.10 -6.17
CA ILE A 42 -6.09 11.80 -5.98
C ILE A 42 -4.63 12.01 -5.54
N GLN A 43 -3.93 12.98 -6.15
CA GLN A 43 -2.57 13.31 -5.75
C GLN A 43 -2.48 13.75 -4.29
N THR A 44 -3.41 14.60 -3.86
CA THR A 44 -3.48 15.10 -2.47
C THR A 44 -3.70 13.94 -1.50
N LEU A 45 -4.61 13.02 -1.83
CA LEU A 45 -4.87 11.82 -1.05
C LEU A 45 -3.62 10.93 -0.94
N VAL A 46 -2.93 10.66 -2.04
CA VAL A 46 -1.67 9.88 -2.02
C VAL A 46 -0.61 10.57 -1.15
N VAL A 47 -0.47 11.89 -1.28
CA VAL A 47 0.48 12.67 -0.46
C VAL A 47 0.12 12.58 1.02
N GLY A 48 -1.16 12.72 1.39
CA GLY A 48 -1.63 12.59 2.77
C GLY A 48 -1.35 11.21 3.36
N LEU A 49 -1.66 10.15 2.62
CA LEU A 49 -1.37 8.77 3.04
C LEU A 49 0.15 8.56 3.23
N LYS A 50 0.98 9.04 2.30
CA LYS A 50 2.44 8.91 2.41
C LYS A 50 3.02 9.75 3.55
N ALA A 51 2.50 10.95 3.78
CA ALA A 51 2.90 11.82 4.88
C ALA A 51 2.61 11.14 6.22
N LEU A 52 1.43 10.53 6.38
CA LEU A 52 1.10 9.77 7.59
C LEU A 52 2.13 8.68 7.89
N VAL A 53 2.52 7.88 6.89
CA VAL A 53 3.55 6.84 7.07
C VAL A 53 4.89 7.47 7.45
N ASN A 54 5.33 8.48 6.71
CA ASN A 54 6.66 9.05 6.85
C ASN A 54 6.85 9.82 8.16
N GLU A 55 5.85 10.61 8.56
CA GLU A 55 5.94 11.51 9.72
C GLU A 55 5.64 10.80 11.04
N THR A 56 4.83 9.75 11.01
CA THR A 56 4.39 9.05 12.23
C THR A 56 4.97 7.64 12.39
N ALA A 57 5.75 7.17 11.42
CA ALA A 57 6.13 5.76 11.29
C ALA A 57 4.90 4.84 11.35
N PHE A 58 3.81 5.25 10.70
CA PHE A 58 2.50 4.59 10.75
C PHE A 58 1.99 4.35 12.19
N ASN A 59 1.81 5.44 12.94
CA ASN A 59 1.17 5.39 14.25
C ASN A 59 -0.32 5.07 14.10
N VAL A 60 -0.74 3.91 14.60
CA VAL A 60 -2.11 3.40 14.47
C VAL A 60 -3.14 4.36 15.07
N LEU A 61 -2.84 5.02 16.18
CA LEU A 61 -3.77 5.98 16.81
C LEU A 61 -3.98 7.23 15.94
N VAL A 62 -2.93 7.67 15.24
CA VAL A 62 -3.02 8.80 14.30
C VAL A 62 -3.81 8.39 13.07
N PHE A 63 -3.58 7.17 12.55
CA PHE A 63 -4.37 6.64 11.45
C PHE A 63 -5.86 6.52 11.82
N ASP A 64 -6.18 5.99 13.01
CA ASP A 64 -7.57 5.86 13.48
C ASP A 64 -8.29 7.22 13.57
N ALA A 65 -7.58 8.28 13.99
CA ALA A 65 -8.13 9.63 14.04
C ALA A 65 -8.39 10.25 12.66
N GLN A 66 -7.77 9.72 11.60
CA GLN A 66 -7.87 10.23 10.22
C GLN A 66 -8.58 9.28 9.26
N GLU A 67 -8.85 8.03 9.67
CA GLU A 67 -9.40 6.99 8.79
C GLU A 67 -10.73 7.43 8.16
N GLU A 68 -11.62 8.03 8.96
CA GLU A 68 -12.93 8.50 8.49
C GLU A 68 -12.78 9.55 7.39
N SER A 69 -11.90 10.52 7.57
CA SER A 69 -11.59 11.55 6.56
C SER A 69 -11.10 10.93 5.25
N PHE A 70 -10.15 9.99 5.32
CA PHE A 70 -9.67 9.29 4.13
C PHE A 70 -10.77 8.45 3.47
N ALA A 71 -11.61 7.77 4.26
CA ALA A 71 -12.70 6.97 3.75
C ALA A 71 -13.76 7.83 3.02
N GLU A 72 -14.06 9.02 3.53
CA GLU A 72 -14.92 10.01 2.86
C GLU A 72 -14.31 10.47 1.54
N GLU A 73 -13.01 10.77 1.51
CA GLU A 73 -12.30 11.12 0.27
C GLU A 73 -12.37 10.01 -0.77
N PHE A 74 -12.11 8.75 -0.38
CA PHE A 74 -12.28 7.60 -1.29
C PHE A 74 -13.73 7.44 -1.75
N SER A 75 -14.71 7.66 -0.88
CA SER A 75 -16.12 7.57 -1.25
C SER A 75 -16.48 8.58 -2.33
N MET A 76 -16.06 9.84 -2.15
CA MET A 76 -16.26 10.91 -3.14
C MET A 76 -15.58 10.56 -4.47
N LEU A 77 -14.31 10.16 -4.45
CA LEU A 77 -13.58 9.76 -5.64
C LEU A 77 -14.26 8.60 -6.35
N ASN A 78 -14.71 7.57 -5.63
CA ASN A 78 -15.42 6.42 -6.21
C ASN A 78 -16.75 6.84 -6.86
N THR A 79 -17.50 7.76 -6.25
CA THR A 79 -18.69 8.35 -6.85
C THR A 79 -18.34 9.09 -8.15
N PHE A 80 -17.26 9.87 -8.19
CA PHE A 80 -16.79 10.49 -9.43
C PHE A 80 -16.42 9.43 -10.49
N PHE A 81 -15.64 8.41 -10.10
CA PHE A 81 -15.23 7.32 -10.99
C PHE A 81 -16.41 6.55 -11.59
N SER A 82 -17.51 6.40 -10.85
CA SER A 82 -18.72 5.73 -11.34
C SER A 82 -19.59 6.63 -12.24
N LEU A 83 -19.59 7.94 -12.03
CA LEU A 83 -20.47 8.88 -12.73
C LEU A 83 -19.90 9.47 -14.03
N VAL A 84 -18.57 9.66 -14.11
CA VAL A 84 -17.93 10.46 -15.18
C VAL A 84 -17.10 9.57 -16.15
N GLY A 85 -17.38 8.27 -16.22
CA GLY A 85 -16.58 7.33 -17.02
C GLY A 85 -16.52 7.70 -18.52
N PRO A 86 -15.41 7.36 -19.23
CA PRO A 86 -14.19 6.67 -18.81
C PRO A 86 -13.00 7.61 -18.54
N PHE A 87 -12.21 7.28 -17.51
CA PHE A 87 -11.06 8.08 -17.05
C PHE A 87 -9.79 7.83 -17.87
N PRO A 88 -8.87 8.81 -17.93
CA PRO A 88 -7.51 8.57 -18.39
C PRO A 88 -6.86 7.45 -17.58
N LYS A 89 -6.13 6.56 -18.26
CA LYS A 89 -5.39 5.46 -17.62
C LYS A 89 -4.49 5.93 -16.45
N PRO A 90 -3.76 7.06 -16.54
CA PRO A 90 -2.95 7.53 -15.42
C PRO A 90 -3.77 7.82 -14.15
N ALA A 91 -4.91 8.51 -14.27
CA ALA A 91 -5.79 8.80 -13.15
C ALA A 91 -6.29 7.52 -12.47
N HIS A 92 -6.66 6.51 -13.26
CA HIS A 92 -7.08 5.21 -12.73
C HIS A 92 -5.97 4.52 -11.95
N GLN A 93 -4.73 4.51 -12.48
CA GLN A 93 -3.58 3.90 -11.80
C GLN A 93 -3.24 4.60 -10.47
N LYS A 94 -3.34 5.93 -10.42
CA LYS A 94 -3.13 6.68 -9.17
C LYS A 94 -4.20 6.34 -8.13
N TYR A 95 -5.46 6.22 -8.56
CA TYR A 95 -6.57 5.86 -7.67
C TYR A 95 -6.42 4.43 -7.12
N GLU A 96 -6.10 3.46 -7.99
CA GLU A 96 -5.80 2.08 -7.57
C GLU A 96 -4.66 2.06 -6.55
N PHE A 97 -3.57 2.77 -6.83
CA PHE A 97 -2.44 2.88 -5.91
C PHE A 97 -2.84 3.49 -4.56
N ALA A 98 -3.59 4.60 -4.55
CA ALA A 98 -4.08 5.21 -3.32
C ALA A 98 -4.93 4.21 -2.51
N SER A 99 -5.85 3.50 -3.18
CA SER A 99 -6.74 2.51 -2.57
C SER A 99 -5.95 1.37 -1.94
N ASP A 100 -4.95 0.83 -2.64
CA ASP A 100 -4.09 -0.24 -2.13
C ASP A 100 -3.31 0.21 -0.89
N VAL A 101 -2.80 1.44 -0.88
CA VAL A 101 -2.11 2.03 0.28
C VAL A 101 -3.05 2.13 1.48
N PHE A 102 -4.21 2.74 1.29
CA PHE A 102 -5.19 2.91 2.37
C PHE A 102 -5.67 1.57 2.92
N TYR A 103 -5.94 0.60 2.05
CA TYR A 103 -6.30 -0.75 2.48
C TYR A 103 -5.18 -1.44 3.26
N SER A 104 -3.92 -1.29 2.83
CA SER A 104 -2.76 -1.82 3.55
C SER A 104 -2.65 -1.25 4.97
N MET A 105 -2.93 0.05 5.13
CA MET A 105 -2.98 0.70 6.44
C MET A 105 -4.07 0.11 7.32
N LYS A 106 -5.29 -0.06 6.78
CA LYS A 106 -6.40 -0.69 7.51
C LYS A 106 -6.04 -2.10 7.99
N VAL A 107 -5.45 -2.91 7.11
CA VAL A 107 -5.00 -4.28 7.46
C VAL A 107 -3.96 -4.24 8.59
N ALA A 108 -2.97 -3.34 8.50
CA ALA A 108 -1.94 -3.19 9.53
C ALA A 108 -2.53 -2.72 10.88
N ARG A 109 -3.51 -1.80 10.85
CA ARG A 109 -4.23 -1.34 12.04
C ARG A 109 -5.10 -2.44 12.65
N ASP A 110 -5.90 -3.13 11.86
CA ASP A 110 -6.76 -4.22 12.34
C ASP A 110 -5.91 -5.32 12.96
N PHE A 111 -4.76 -5.61 12.37
CA PHE A 111 -3.79 -6.52 12.97
C PHE A 111 -3.31 -6.02 14.33
N TRP A 112 -2.87 -4.77 14.43
CA TRP A 112 -2.40 -4.18 15.69
C TRP A 112 -3.48 -4.26 16.78
N VAL A 113 -4.68 -3.77 16.50
CA VAL A 113 -5.80 -3.76 17.47
C VAL A 113 -6.12 -5.17 17.98
N ASN A 114 -6.11 -6.17 17.10
CA ASN A 114 -6.44 -7.54 17.48
C ASN A 114 -5.32 -8.28 18.21
N THR A 115 -4.05 -7.90 18.01
CA THR A 115 -2.89 -8.64 18.54
C THR A 115 -2.18 -7.98 19.71
N HIS A 116 -2.36 -6.66 19.90
CA HIS A 116 -1.72 -5.92 20.98
C HIS A 116 -2.12 -6.38 22.40
N THR A 117 -3.16 -7.21 22.52
CA THR A 117 -3.61 -7.78 23.79
C THR A 117 -2.62 -8.75 24.43
N THR A 118 -1.74 -9.39 23.65
CA THR A 118 -0.81 -10.40 24.19
C THR A 118 0.58 -9.85 24.52
N GLY A 119 0.96 -8.70 23.94
CA GLY A 119 2.28 -8.08 24.12
C GLY A 119 3.46 -8.97 23.69
N SER A 120 3.21 -10.01 22.89
CA SER A 120 4.23 -10.99 22.55
C SER A 120 5.32 -10.42 21.62
N ASN A 121 6.54 -10.96 21.72
CA ASN A 121 7.64 -10.59 20.81
C ASN A 121 7.27 -10.85 19.34
N ALA A 122 6.44 -11.87 19.06
CA ALA A 122 5.96 -12.17 17.72
C ALA A 122 5.02 -11.07 17.18
N ASP A 123 4.18 -10.47 18.02
CA ASP A 123 3.30 -9.36 17.63
C ASP A 123 4.08 -8.08 17.37
N GLN A 124 5.07 -7.77 18.22
CA GLN A 124 5.96 -6.63 18.00
C GLN A 124 6.73 -6.76 16.68
N LEU A 125 7.18 -7.98 16.37
CA LEU A 125 7.88 -8.26 15.12
C LEU A 125 6.96 -8.17 13.91
N LEU A 126 5.73 -8.69 14.01
CA LEU A 126 4.71 -8.53 12.97
C LEU A 126 4.42 -7.06 12.68
N TYR A 127 4.21 -6.26 13.73
CA TYR A 127 4.01 -4.81 13.58
C TYR A 127 5.20 -4.15 12.90
N SER A 128 6.41 -4.47 13.33
CA SER A 128 7.63 -3.89 12.73
C SER A 128 7.79 -4.26 11.25
N ILE A 129 7.32 -5.45 10.84
CA ILE A 129 7.33 -5.87 9.42
C ILE A 129 6.24 -5.14 8.62
N TYR A 130 5.06 -4.91 9.20
CA TYR A 130 4.00 -4.10 8.57
C TYR A 130 4.44 -2.64 8.40
N GLU A 131 5.02 -2.04 9.44
CA GLU A 131 5.60 -0.70 9.41
C GLU A 131 6.65 -0.59 8.30
N LEU A 132 7.55 -1.57 8.19
CA LEU A 132 8.55 -1.62 7.11
C LEU A 132 7.89 -1.74 5.72
N SER A 133 6.83 -2.54 5.61
CA SER A 133 6.10 -2.73 4.35
C SER A 133 5.39 -1.45 3.90
N LEU A 134 4.81 -0.70 4.85
CA LEU A 134 4.22 0.61 4.58
C LEU A 134 5.31 1.65 4.29
N SER A 135 6.45 1.60 4.96
CA SER A 135 7.59 2.50 4.71
C SER A 135 8.14 2.37 3.30
N VAL A 136 7.99 1.23 2.62
CA VAL A 136 8.35 1.09 1.20
C VAL A 136 7.55 2.06 0.32
N LEU A 137 6.31 2.39 0.70
CA LEU A 137 5.43 3.26 -0.06
C LEU A 137 5.97 4.70 -0.17
N ILE A 138 6.79 5.15 0.78
CA ILE A 138 7.38 6.50 0.71
C ILE A 138 8.29 6.65 -0.52
N LEU A 139 8.86 5.54 -0.99
CA LEU A 139 9.86 5.49 -2.06
C LEU A 139 9.27 5.26 -3.47
N VAL A 140 7.95 5.15 -3.61
CA VAL A 140 7.30 5.09 -4.92
C VAL A 140 6.70 6.44 -5.30
N ASN A 141 6.48 6.72 -6.57
CA ASN A 141 5.74 7.90 -7.02
C ASN A 141 4.23 7.74 -6.78
N ASP A 142 3.45 8.70 -7.26
CA ASP A 142 1.99 8.73 -7.22
C ASP A 142 1.30 7.60 -8.01
N GLN A 143 2.05 6.87 -8.84
CA GLN A 143 1.58 5.74 -9.63
C GLN A 143 2.07 4.39 -9.07
N GLY A 144 2.69 4.38 -7.89
CA GLY A 144 3.23 3.15 -7.29
C GLY A 144 4.52 2.63 -7.94
N VAL A 145 5.19 3.45 -8.76
CA VAL A 145 6.46 3.09 -9.41
C VAL A 145 7.64 3.57 -8.55
N PRO A 146 8.73 2.79 -8.36
CA PRO A 146 9.83 3.24 -7.54
C PRO A 146 10.48 4.51 -8.12
N ASN A 147 10.70 5.50 -7.26
CA ASN A 147 11.17 6.83 -7.64
C ASN A 147 12.62 7.06 -7.16
N PRO A 148 13.64 6.80 -8.00
CA PRO A 148 15.04 6.97 -7.62
C PRO A 148 15.46 8.43 -7.42
N ASP A 149 14.65 9.40 -7.84
CA ASP A 149 14.92 10.83 -7.66
C ASP A 149 14.71 11.30 -6.21
N ILE A 150 14.14 10.45 -5.35
CA ILE A 150 13.99 10.73 -3.92
C ILE A 150 15.39 10.82 -3.27
N PRO A 151 15.67 11.87 -2.48
CA PRO A 151 16.95 12.01 -1.79
C PRO A 151 17.29 10.76 -0.96
N ARG A 152 18.53 10.27 -1.13
CA ARG A 152 19.04 9.08 -0.42
C ARG A 152 18.26 7.79 -0.68
N TYR A 153 17.54 7.69 -1.80
CA TYR A 153 16.76 6.50 -2.17
C TYR A 153 17.55 5.20 -1.99
N ALA A 154 18.77 5.11 -2.54
CA ALA A 154 19.60 3.91 -2.45
C ALA A 154 19.96 3.54 -0.99
N ASP A 155 20.29 4.54 -0.16
CA ASP A 155 20.61 4.34 1.26
C ASP A 155 19.38 3.82 2.03
N ILE A 156 18.21 4.40 1.77
CA ILE A 156 16.96 4.01 2.44
C ILE A 156 16.60 2.57 2.05
N VAL A 157 16.68 2.21 0.77
CA VAL A 157 16.48 0.82 0.30
C VAL A 157 17.50 -0.13 0.93
N GLY A 158 18.76 0.29 1.07
CA GLY A 158 19.80 -0.46 1.79
C GLY A 158 19.44 -0.70 3.26
N GLY A 159 18.94 0.35 3.94
CA GLY A 159 18.44 0.28 5.31
C GLY A 159 17.27 -0.68 5.47
N PHE A 160 16.29 -0.64 4.55
CA PHE A 160 15.16 -1.57 4.54
C PHE A 160 15.61 -3.03 4.39
N LYS A 161 16.58 -3.32 3.52
CA LYS A 161 17.16 -4.66 3.37
C LYS A 161 17.85 -5.13 4.65
N ALA A 162 18.61 -4.27 5.29
CA ALA A 162 19.28 -4.59 6.55
C ALA A 162 18.27 -4.87 7.67
N ARG A 163 17.26 -4.01 7.82
CA ARG A 163 16.17 -4.17 8.81
C ARG A 163 15.40 -5.47 8.58
N LEU A 164 15.02 -5.79 7.33
CA LEU A 164 14.35 -7.05 6.99
C LEU A 164 15.22 -8.27 7.32
N LYS A 165 16.53 -8.19 7.08
CA LYS A 165 17.47 -9.28 7.42
C LYS A 165 17.51 -9.52 8.93
N LEU A 166 17.53 -8.46 9.74
CA LEU A 166 17.46 -8.57 11.21
C LEU A 166 16.15 -9.22 11.65
N MET A 167 15.01 -8.75 11.15
CA MET A 167 13.69 -9.32 11.46
C MET A 167 13.59 -10.81 11.10
N ARG A 168 14.17 -11.23 9.96
CA ARG A 168 14.23 -12.66 9.59
C ARG A 168 15.02 -13.48 10.59
N ASN A 169 16.14 -12.95 11.08
CA ASN A 169 16.92 -13.61 12.10
C ASN A 169 16.11 -13.71 13.40
N GLU A 170 15.44 -12.64 13.81
CA GLU A 170 14.57 -12.64 15.00
C GLU A 170 13.46 -13.70 14.91
N VAL A 171 12.79 -13.83 13.75
CA VAL A 171 11.80 -14.90 13.52
C VAL A 171 12.40 -16.30 13.76
N ALA A 172 13.65 -16.52 13.36
CA ALA A 172 14.32 -17.81 13.56
C ALA A 172 14.61 -18.13 15.03
N TYR A 173 14.70 -17.10 15.89
CA TYR A 173 14.92 -17.24 17.33
C TYR A 173 13.64 -17.25 18.17
N LEU A 174 12.47 -17.01 17.56
CA LEU A 174 11.19 -17.07 18.26
C LEU A 174 10.85 -18.50 18.66
N THR A 175 10.82 -18.76 19.97
CA THR A 175 10.36 -20.02 20.56
C THR A 175 8.89 -19.92 21.02
N HIS A 176 8.15 -21.04 20.98
CA HIS A 176 6.78 -21.14 21.51
C HIS A 176 5.72 -20.23 20.87
N VAL A 177 5.95 -19.79 19.64
CA VAL A 177 4.95 -19.04 18.85
C VAL A 177 3.91 -20.00 18.25
N PRO A 178 2.60 -19.75 18.40
CA PRO A 178 1.56 -20.53 17.73
C PRO A 178 1.81 -20.63 16.23
N MET A 179 1.61 -21.81 15.64
CA MET A 179 1.88 -22.05 14.22
C MET A 179 1.16 -21.05 13.31
N SER A 180 -0.07 -20.64 13.64
CA SER A 180 -0.82 -19.61 12.91
C SER A 180 -0.07 -18.28 12.82
N GLN A 181 0.48 -17.80 13.94
CA GLN A 181 1.24 -16.55 14.01
C GLN A 181 2.59 -16.68 13.30
N MET A 182 3.23 -17.86 13.38
CA MET A 182 4.46 -18.15 12.64
C MET A 182 4.25 -18.13 11.12
N LEU A 183 3.14 -18.70 10.63
CA LEU A 183 2.76 -18.63 9.22
C LEU A 183 2.50 -17.18 8.78
N MET A 184 1.86 -16.39 9.63
CA MET A 184 1.63 -14.97 9.37
C MET A 184 2.95 -14.20 9.26
N LEU A 185 3.87 -14.38 10.21
CA LEU A 185 5.23 -13.80 10.19
C LEU A 185 5.95 -14.11 8.88
N ARG A 186 5.92 -15.37 8.44
CA ARG A 186 6.54 -15.77 7.17
C ARG A 186 5.88 -15.11 5.98
N SER A 187 4.55 -15.05 5.95
CA SER A 187 3.79 -14.39 4.88
C SER A 187 4.17 -12.92 4.76
N VAL A 188 4.15 -12.16 5.87
CA VAL A 188 4.47 -10.73 5.84
C VAL A 188 5.95 -10.47 5.53
N LEU A 189 6.87 -11.34 5.96
CA LEU A 189 8.30 -11.25 5.59
C LEU A 189 8.52 -11.46 4.08
N ILE A 190 7.77 -12.38 3.47
CA ILE A 190 7.83 -12.61 2.02
C ILE A 190 7.30 -11.37 1.29
N GLN A 191 6.17 -10.81 1.75
CA GLN A 191 5.60 -9.60 1.17
C GLN A 191 6.56 -8.41 1.27
N ALA A 192 7.09 -8.12 2.47
CA ALA A 192 8.07 -7.05 2.69
C ALA A 192 9.31 -7.22 1.79
N ASN A 193 9.80 -8.46 1.63
CA ASN A 193 10.90 -8.75 0.73
C ASN A 193 10.58 -8.44 -0.73
N THR A 194 9.41 -8.85 -1.20
CA THR A 194 8.95 -8.58 -2.57
C THR A 194 8.87 -7.08 -2.82
N SER A 195 8.31 -6.32 -1.89
CA SER A 195 8.22 -4.85 -1.98
C SER A 195 9.61 -4.20 -2.02
N ILE A 196 10.56 -4.65 -1.20
CA ILE A 196 11.95 -4.15 -1.23
C ILE A 196 12.70 -4.56 -2.51
N GLN A 197 12.44 -5.76 -3.03
CA GLN A 197 13.00 -6.20 -4.32
C GLN A 197 12.47 -5.37 -5.48
N PHE A 198 11.17 -5.03 -5.45
CA PHE A 198 10.56 -4.12 -6.40
C PHE A 198 11.25 -2.75 -6.41
N LEU A 199 11.52 -2.15 -5.25
CA LEU A 199 12.30 -0.92 -5.14
C LEU A 199 13.73 -1.06 -5.70
N THR A 200 14.34 -2.23 -5.54
CA THR A 200 15.71 -2.49 -6.01
C THR A 200 15.80 -2.58 -7.54
N SER A 201 14.70 -2.87 -8.23
CA SER A 201 14.70 -3.04 -9.69
C SER A 201 15.22 -1.80 -10.44
N LYS A 202 15.03 -0.60 -9.86
CA LYS A 202 15.49 0.69 -10.41
C LYS A 202 16.93 1.09 -10.05
N LEU A 203 17.60 0.34 -9.17
CA LEU A 203 19.01 0.58 -8.81
C LEU A 203 20.00 -0.16 -9.71
N ARG A 204 19.50 -1.04 -10.60
CA ARG A 204 20.33 -1.88 -11.48
C ARG A 204 20.46 -1.36 -12.91
N THR A 205 19.75 -0.28 -13.22
CA THR A 205 19.77 0.44 -14.49
C THR A 205 20.65 1.67 -14.37
#